data_AF-A0A7S4VNJ5-F1
#
_entry.id   AF-A0A7S4VNJ5-F1
#
_cell.length_a   1.000
_cell.length_b   1.000
_cell.length_c   1.000
_cell.angle_alpha   90.00
_cell.angle_beta   90.00
_cell.angle_gamma   90.00
#
_symmetry.space_group_name_H-M   'P 1'
#
loop_
_entity.id
_entity.type
_entity.pdbx_description
1 polymer ?
#
loop_
_entity_poly.entity_id
_entity_poly.type
_entity_poly.pdbx_seq_one_letter_code
_entity_poly.pdbx_strand_id
1 'polypeptide(L)'
;PPPKKVVCTMLLQSAIRNLSRKQTSISSTLLQFSTVTNKSVTVTKNEHFTIFPKRHVTLPLANHFSSSPPTNRSFSTESSSKPYENATNAFPGALTNAELLTKLTTTLTNAGYDTTKTLVATSLCCDEVNRPLETDLSNAFTHNFNMGGLAGFPFGGATSFGAMAAHIPDGGSCLVVYGPHVGVDSTGAVGTVERRGKDHGGSCCGSAVAASGYVSSVYNGTTTESAAPGSDPLDAQQYYVGQMLLPFAEKLEAAAAGNEKMTALPKYLYEAQSEFIQRILKASGKAVGEDGKIAVLGGIQVNTPPGYTDYYQPLCFNLYDCHGELIEELW
;
A
#
# COMPACT_ATOMS: atom_id res chain seq x y z
N PRO A 1 0.58 -46.77 -36.65
CA PRO A 1 1.71 -47.73 -36.53
C PRO A 1 2.93 -47.09 -35.82
N PRO A 2 3.26 -47.50 -34.58
CA PRO A 2 4.55 -47.20 -33.91
C PRO A 2 5.64 -48.20 -34.41
N PRO A 3 6.97 -48.10 -34.06
CA PRO A 3 7.51 -47.75 -32.73
C PRO A 3 8.90 -47.07 -32.59
N LYS A 4 9.11 -46.52 -31.38
CA LYS A 4 10.29 -46.51 -30.47
C LYS A 4 11.74 -46.64 -31.04
N LYS A 5 12.64 -45.70 -30.67
CA LYS A 5 13.70 -45.86 -29.63
C LYS A 5 14.77 -44.73 -29.64
N VAL A 6 14.90 -44.08 -28.47
CA VAL A 6 16.10 -43.64 -27.71
C VAL A 6 17.48 -43.77 -28.39
N VAL A 7 18.30 -42.69 -28.39
CA VAL A 7 19.70 -42.64 -27.88
C VAL A 7 20.12 -41.18 -27.59
N CYS A 8 20.77 -41.01 -26.43
CA CYS A 8 21.36 -39.80 -25.88
C CYS A 8 22.76 -39.51 -26.48
N THR A 9 23.23 -38.26 -26.34
CA THR A 9 24.63 -37.78 -26.48
C THR A 9 25.10 -37.35 -27.88
N MET A 10 25.04 -36.04 -28.18
CA MET A 10 26.09 -35.34 -28.93
C MET A 10 26.07 -33.82 -28.64
N LEU A 11 27.06 -33.40 -27.86
CA LEU A 11 27.98 -32.30 -28.18
C LEU A 11 27.37 -30.96 -28.63
N LEU A 12 27.09 -30.13 -27.63
CA LEU A 12 27.76 -28.84 -27.36
C LEU A 12 28.74 -28.31 -28.44
N GLN A 13 28.27 -28.04 -29.67
CA GLN A 13 29.01 -27.27 -30.68
C GLN A 13 28.05 -26.47 -31.58
N SER A 14 27.45 -25.40 -31.05
CA SER A 14 26.92 -24.30 -31.86
C SER A 14 26.48 -23.14 -30.96
N ALA A 15 27.44 -22.32 -30.49
CA ALA A 15 27.20 -20.92 -30.08
C ALA A 15 28.47 -20.18 -29.59
N ILE A 16 29.67 -20.78 -29.64
CA ILE A 16 30.95 -20.08 -29.40
C ILE A 16 31.73 -19.99 -30.71
N ARG A 17 31.21 -19.19 -31.65
CA ARG A 17 31.96 -18.62 -32.78
C ARG A 17 31.34 -17.28 -33.12
N ASN A 18 31.74 -16.25 -32.37
CA ASN A 18 31.76 -14.85 -32.84
C ASN A 18 32.49 -13.90 -31.87
N LEU A 19 33.02 -14.38 -30.74
CA LEU A 19 33.94 -13.63 -29.89
C LEU A 19 35.40 -13.98 -30.21
N SER A 20 35.84 -13.61 -31.41
CA SER A 20 37.27 -13.48 -31.74
C SER A 20 37.43 -12.64 -32.99
N ARG A 21 37.58 -11.32 -32.81
CA ARG A 21 38.36 -10.41 -33.67
C ARG A 21 38.38 -9.00 -33.06
N LYS A 22 39.23 -8.81 -32.06
CA LYS A 22 40.37 -7.86 -32.11
C LYS A 22 40.99 -7.75 -30.72
N GLN A 23 41.97 -8.62 -30.53
CA GLN A 23 43.14 -8.41 -29.68
C GLN A 23 43.91 -7.17 -30.12
N THR A 24 44.47 -6.45 -29.15
CA THR A 24 45.76 -5.70 -29.08
C THR A 24 45.53 -4.49 -28.17
N SER A 25 46.30 -4.16 -27.14
CA SER A 25 47.57 -4.66 -26.64
C SER A 25 47.74 -4.14 -25.19
N ILE A 26 48.39 -4.97 -24.39
CA ILE A 26 48.92 -4.82 -23.02
C ILE A 26 49.63 -3.46 -22.77
N SER A 27 49.43 -2.84 -21.60
CA SER A 27 50.51 -2.59 -20.61
C SER A 27 49.99 -1.94 -19.31
N SER A 28 50.45 -2.49 -18.19
CA SER A 28 50.34 -2.01 -16.80
C SER A 28 51.01 -0.65 -16.58
N THR A 29 50.81 -0.01 -15.41
CA THR A 29 51.67 1.16 -15.06
C THR A 29 51.07 2.28 -14.18
N LEU A 30 50.95 2.08 -12.87
CA LEU A 30 51.19 3.10 -11.80
C LEU A 30 50.11 4.14 -11.43
N LEU A 31 49.83 4.17 -10.11
CA LEU A 31 49.31 5.32 -9.36
C LEU A 31 50.24 6.52 -9.49
N GLN A 32 49.67 7.72 -9.68
CA GLN A 32 50.23 8.97 -9.16
C GLN A 32 49.15 10.05 -9.02
N PHE A 33 49.07 10.62 -7.81
CA PHE A 33 48.37 11.87 -7.51
C PHE A 33 48.99 13.02 -8.32
N SER A 34 48.17 13.97 -8.80
CA SER A 34 48.31 15.43 -8.55
C SER A 34 47.37 16.30 -9.40
N THR A 35 46.71 17.22 -8.69
CA THR A 35 46.39 18.62 -9.04
C THR A 35 45.56 19.00 -10.28
N VAL A 36 44.40 19.58 -9.95
CA VAL A 36 43.66 20.69 -10.60
C VAL A 36 44.40 21.44 -11.70
N THR A 37 43.78 21.58 -12.88
CA THR A 37 43.76 22.86 -13.63
C THR A 37 42.53 22.96 -14.55
N ASN A 38 41.92 24.15 -14.52
CA ASN A 38 40.84 24.64 -15.37
C ASN A 38 41.10 24.42 -16.86
N LYS A 39 40.12 23.86 -17.59
CA LYS A 39 39.89 24.19 -19.00
C LYS A 39 38.40 24.34 -19.30
N SER A 40 38.09 25.56 -19.71
CA SER A 40 36.92 26.06 -20.43
C SER A 40 36.27 25.05 -21.39
N VAL A 41 34.97 24.83 -21.22
CA VAL A 41 34.10 24.19 -22.22
C VAL A 41 33.21 25.28 -22.83
N THR A 42 33.42 25.50 -24.12
CA THR A 42 32.53 26.29 -24.99
C THR A 42 31.29 25.46 -25.26
N VAL A 43 30.13 25.88 -24.76
CA VAL A 43 28.83 25.24 -25.07
C VAL A 43 28.13 26.06 -26.15
N THR A 44 27.90 25.44 -27.31
CA THR A 44 27.03 25.94 -28.37
C THR A 44 25.56 25.83 -27.95
N LYS A 45 24.87 26.96 -27.93
CA LYS A 45 23.41 27.11 -27.74
C LYS A 45 22.64 26.48 -28.90
N ASN A 46 21.55 25.77 -28.59
CA ASN A 46 20.19 26.10 -29.06
C ASN A 46 19.19 25.04 -28.59
N GLU A 47 18.57 25.24 -27.41
CA GLU A 47 17.20 24.79 -27.15
C GLU A 47 16.51 25.80 -26.22
N HIS A 48 15.30 26.21 -26.59
CA HIS A 48 14.48 27.21 -25.91
C HIS A 48 13.95 26.65 -24.58
N PHE A 49 14.54 27.09 -23.46
CA PHE A 49 13.90 27.01 -22.14
C PHE A 49 13.30 28.37 -21.78
N THR A 50 11.99 28.42 -21.63
CA THR A 50 11.26 29.59 -21.11
C THR A 50 11.52 29.68 -19.60
N ILE A 51 12.46 30.55 -19.21
CA ILE A 51 12.74 30.87 -17.81
C ILE A 51 11.71 31.89 -17.33
N PHE A 52 10.85 31.50 -16.38
CA PHE A 52 10.01 32.45 -15.64
C PHE A 52 10.90 33.39 -14.79
N PRO A 53 10.65 34.71 -14.78
CA PRO A 53 11.48 35.63 -14.01
C PRO A 53 11.28 35.42 -12.50
N LYS A 54 12.39 35.28 -11.76
CA LYS A 54 12.43 35.36 -10.30
C LYS A 54 11.83 36.70 -9.85
N ARG A 55 10.58 36.69 -9.37
CA ARG A 55 10.06 37.78 -8.54
C ARG A 55 10.51 37.54 -7.10
N HIS A 56 11.32 38.44 -6.58
CA HIS A 56 11.46 38.63 -5.14
C HIS A 56 10.09 38.97 -4.57
N VAL A 57 9.51 38.05 -3.81
CA VAL A 57 8.33 38.31 -2.98
C VAL A 57 8.84 38.56 -1.57
N THR A 58 8.94 39.83 -1.19
CA THR A 58 9.11 40.23 0.21
C THR A 58 7.76 40.02 0.90
N LEU A 59 7.68 39.05 1.81
CA LEU A 59 6.49 38.84 2.66
C LEU A 59 6.38 40.00 3.66
N PRO A 60 5.25 40.73 3.76
CA PRO A 60 5.04 41.65 4.86
C PRO A 60 4.70 40.85 6.12
N LEU A 61 5.36 41.19 7.24
CA LEU A 61 4.86 40.83 8.57
C LEU A 61 3.50 41.50 8.78
N ALA A 62 2.44 40.70 8.85
CA ALA A 62 1.13 41.16 9.28
C ALA A 62 1.00 40.97 10.80
N ASN A 63 0.95 42.09 11.51
CA ASN A 63 0.49 42.18 12.90
C ASN A 63 -1.03 42.07 12.96
N HIS A 64 -1.50 41.43 14.05
CA HIS A 64 -2.83 41.53 14.66
C HIS A 64 -4.06 41.16 13.82
N PHE A 65 -4.50 39.91 13.98
CA PHE A 65 -5.92 39.58 14.00
C PHE A 65 -6.29 39.04 15.39
N SER A 66 -7.01 39.86 16.15
CA SER A 66 -7.81 39.43 17.28
C SER A 66 -9.11 38.84 16.72
N SER A 67 -9.24 37.52 16.74
CA SER A 67 -10.51 36.84 16.51
C SER A 67 -10.77 35.90 17.68
N SER A 68 -11.86 36.16 18.40
CA SER A 68 -12.44 35.33 19.45
C SER A 68 -12.46 33.85 19.02
N PRO A 69 -12.16 32.90 19.91
CA PRO A 69 -12.18 31.49 19.56
C PRO A 69 -13.59 31.08 19.14
N PRO A 70 -13.76 30.34 18.04
CA PRO A 70 -15.05 29.75 17.71
C PRO A 70 -15.44 28.82 18.86
N THR A 71 -16.71 28.89 19.26
CA THR A 71 -17.31 28.06 20.29
C THR A 71 -16.95 26.60 20.08
N ASN A 72 -16.30 26.02 21.09
CA ASN A 72 -15.89 24.64 21.16
C ASN A 72 -17.13 23.74 21.09
N ARG A 73 -17.55 23.30 19.89
CA ARG A 73 -18.33 22.07 19.79
C ARG A 73 -17.34 20.94 19.99
N SER A 74 -17.29 20.40 21.21
CA SER A 74 -16.75 19.08 21.46
C SER A 74 -17.57 18.08 20.62
N PHE A 75 -17.06 17.75 19.44
CA PHE A 75 -17.60 16.66 18.66
C PHE A 75 -16.85 15.41 19.10
N SER A 76 -17.59 14.45 19.63
CA SER A 76 -17.06 13.13 19.90
C SER A 76 -16.59 12.53 18.59
N THR A 77 -15.30 12.27 18.49
CA THR A 77 -14.68 11.33 17.56
C THR A 77 -14.98 9.89 17.98
N GLU A 78 -16.02 9.67 18.78
CA GLU A 78 -16.35 8.36 19.32
C GLU A 78 -16.87 7.49 18.18
N SER A 79 -16.22 6.34 17.99
CA SER A 79 -16.77 5.28 17.15
C SER A 79 -18.17 4.96 17.67
N SER A 80 -19.20 5.15 16.86
CA SER A 80 -20.53 4.69 17.22
C SER A 80 -20.51 3.17 17.39
N SER A 81 -21.16 2.65 18.42
CA SER A 81 -21.32 1.21 18.61
C SER A 81 -22.55 0.65 17.90
N LYS A 82 -23.32 1.49 17.19
CA LYS A 82 -24.56 1.08 16.52
C LYS A 82 -24.25 0.18 15.33
N PRO A 83 -24.71 -1.09 15.31
CA PRO A 83 -24.48 -2.01 14.19
C PRO A 83 -25.17 -1.55 12.90
N TYR A 84 -24.59 -1.95 11.75
CA TYR A 84 -25.11 -1.65 10.41
C TYR A 84 -25.22 -2.90 9.54
N GLU A 85 -26.43 -3.41 9.39
CA GLU A 85 -26.70 -4.70 8.74
C GLU A 85 -26.25 -4.76 7.26
N ASN A 86 -26.35 -3.66 6.53
CA ASN A 86 -25.93 -3.62 5.12
C ASN A 86 -24.42 -3.88 4.96
N ALA A 87 -23.59 -3.49 5.94
CA ALA A 87 -22.17 -3.81 5.93
C ALA A 87 -21.94 -5.33 6.01
N THR A 88 -22.63 -6.01 6.93
CA THR A 88 -22.53 -7.47 7.09
C THR A 88 -23.21 -8.25 5.97
N ASN A 89 -24.23 -7.68 5.30
CA ASN A 89 -24.85 -8.27 4.13
C ASN A 89 -23.93 -8.20 2.91
N ALA A 90 -23.25 -7.07 2.70
CA ALA A 90 -22.27 -6.91 1.61
C ALA A 90 -20.97 -7.69 1.87
N PHE A 91 -20.55 -7.77 3.13
CA PHE A 91 -19.32 -8.44 3.56
C PHE A 91 -19.60 -9.41 4.72
N PRO A 92 -20.14 -10.61 4.43
CA PRO A 92 -20.41 -11.61 5.46
C PRO A 92 -19.17 -11.98 6.26
N GLY A 93 -19.30 -12.01 7.59
CA GLY A 93 -18.18 -12.26 8.50
C GLY A 93 -17.35 -11.03 8.85
N ALA A 94 -17.73 -9.83 8.38
CA ALA A 94 -17.15 -8.59 8.85
C ALA A 94 -17.45 -8.36 10.34
N LEU A 95 -16.42 -7.98 11.08
CA LEU A 95 -16.47 -7.67 12.51
C LEU A 95 -16.56 -6.14 12.67
N THR A 96 -17.29 -5.66 13.66
CA THR A 96 -17.15 -4.26 14.07
C THR A 96 -15.71 -3.98 14.52
N ASN A 97 -15.26 -2.73 14.50
CA ASN A 97 -13.91 -2.40 15.00
C ASN A 97 -13.69 -2.88 16.45
N ALA A 98 -14.70 -2.76 17.31
CA ALA A 98 -14.61 -3.20 18.71
C ALA A 98 -14.48 -4.73 18.83
N GLU A 99 -15.25 -5.50 18.05
CA GLU A 99 -15.14 -6.96 17.99
C GLU A 99 -13.78 -7.39 17.42
N LEU A 100 -13.32 -6.71 16.36
CA LEU A 100 -12.01 -6.95 15.78
C LEU A 100 -10.91 -6.77 16.83
N LEU A 101 -10.89 -5.64 17.55
CA LEU A 101 -9.88 -5.37 18.56
C LEU A 101 -9.90 -6.39 19.70
N THR A 102 -11.10 -6.75 20.18
CA THR A 102 -11.25 -7.75 21.24
C THR A 102 -10.69 -9.09 20.79
N LYS A 103 -11.04 -9.54 19.58
CA LYS A 103 -10.54 -10.79 19.01
C LYS A 103 -9.03 -10.74 18.79
N LEU A 104 -8.53 -9.66 18.20
CA LEU A 104 -7.13 -9.43 17.86
C LEU A 104 -6.21 -9.44 19.08
N THR A 105 -6.54 -8.65 20.10
CA THR A 105 -5.76 -8.56 21.34
C THR A 105 -5.76 -9.88 22.11
N THR A 106 -6.90 -10.58 22.15
CA THR A 106 -7.00 -11.91 22.76
C THR A 106 -6.12 -12.92 22.03
N THR A 107 -6.19 -12.98 20.70
CA THR A 107 -5.38 -13.91 19.90
C THR A 107 -3.89 -13.62 20.04
N LEU A 108 -3.48 -12.35 20.01
CA LEU A 108 -2.07 -11.95 20.18
C LEU A 108 -1.54 -12.31 21.57
N THR A 109 -2.31 -12.04 22.62
CA THR A 109 -1.93 -12.39 23.99
C THR A 109 -1.72 -13.90 24.12
N ASN A 110 -2.60 -14.71 23.53
CA ASN A 110 -2.45 -16.17 23.51
C ASN A 110 -1.24 -16.65 22.70
N ALA A 111 -0.84 -15.89 21.66
CA ALA A 111 0.38 -16.13 20.89
C ALA A 111 1.66 -15.61 21.58
N GLY A 112 1.56 -15.08 22.80
CA GLY A 112 2.69 -14.62 23.61
C GLY A 112 3.10 -13.16 23.36
N TYR A 113 2.28 -12.37 22.68
CA TYR A 113 2.55 -10.94 22.49
C TYR A 113 2.21 -10.17 23.77
N ASP A 114 3.09 -9.24 24.15
CA ASP A 114 2.80 -8.20 25.13
C ASP A 114 2.26 -6.98 24.38
N THR A 115 0.96 -6.68 24.57
CA THR A 115 0.30 -5.57 23.89
C THR A 115 0.94 -4.21 24.23
N THR A 116 1.56 -4.06 25.41
CA THR A 116 2.26 -2.84 25.82
C THR A 116 3.61 -2.65 25.12
N LYS A 117 4.15 -3.72 24.52
CA LYS A 117 5.39 -3.75 23.75
C LYS A 117 5.19 -4.12 22.29
N THR A 118 3.95 -4.12 21.83
CA THR A 118 3.63 -4.41 20.43
C THR A 118 3.50 -3.10 19.67
N LEU A 119 4.38 -2.88 18.70
CA LEU A 119 4.24 -1.76 17.77
C LEU A 119 3.28 -2.15 16.65
N VAL A 120 2.20 -1.40 16.49
CA VAL A 120 1.26 -1.58 15.38
C VAL A 120 1.74 -0.78 14.18
N ALA A 121 1.77 -1.43 13.02
CA ALA A 121 1.97 -0.79 11.73
C ALA A 121 0.70 -0.95 10.90
N THR A 122 0.22 0.12 10.27
CA THR A 122 -0.96 0.09 9.41
C THR A 122 -0.61 0.34 7.96
N SER A 123 -1.26 -0.38 7.04
CA SER A 123 -1.27 -0.07 5.61
C SER A 123 -2.70 0.05 5.13
N LEU A 124 -3.25 1.25 5.32
CA LEU A 124 -4.63 1.62 4.99
C LEU A 124 -4.64 2.81 4.02
N CYS A 125 -5.79 3.03 3.37
CA CYS A 125 -5.90 4.11 2.39
C CYS A 125 -5.83 5.48 3.06
N CYS A 126 -5.25 6.47 2.37
CA CYS A 126 -5.14 7.84 2.85
C CYS A 126 -6.49 8.57 3.04
N ASP A 127 -7.58 7.98 2.54
CA ASP A 127 -8.96 8.46 2.71
C ASP A 127 -9.32 8.60 4.19
N GLU A 128 -9.88 9.75 4.60
CA GLU A 128 -10.11 10.12 6.00
C GLU A 128 -11.06 9.17 6.75
N VAL A 129 -11.91 8.45 6.02
CA VAL A 129 -12.85 7.49 6.62
C VAL A 129 -12.17 6.28 7.25
N ASN A 130 -10.87 6.07 6.99
CA ASN A 130 -10.13 4.93 7.55
C ASN A 130 -9.48 5.22 8.91
N ARG A 131 -9.43 6.49 9.32
CA ARG A 131 -8.81 6.94 10.58
C ARG A 131 -9.44 6.34 11.86
N PRO A 132 -10.74 6.00 11.93
CA PRO A 132 -11.31 5.37 13.12
C PRO A 132 -10.60 4.08 13.51
N LEU A 133 -10.33 3.17 12.56
CA LEU A 133 -9.62 1.91 12.85
C LEU A 133 -8.20 2.16 13.37
N GLU A 134 -7.49 3.13 12.80
CA GLU A 134 -6.16 3.53 13.30
C GLU A 134 -6.23 4.08 14.73
N THR A 135 -7.27 4.87 15.04
CA THR A 135 -7.48 5.42 16.38
C THR A 135 -7.78 4.31 17.38
N ASP A 136 -8.64 3.37 17.00
CA ASP A 136 -8.99 2.21 17.82
C ASP A 136 -7.75 1.34 18.11
N LEU A 137 -6.94 1.05 17.09
CA LEU A 137 -5.67 0.33 17.25
C LEU A 137 -4.70 1.09 18.18
N SER A 138 -4.55 2.40 17.99
CA SER A 138 -3.66 3.20 18.84
C SER A 138 -4.10 3.25 20.30
N ASN A 139 -5.41 3.24 20.56
CA ASN A 139 -5.96 3.17 21.92
C ASN A 139 -5.71 1.82 22.59
N ALA A 140 -5.72 0.72 21.82
CA ALA A 140 -5.51 -0.63 22.33
C ALA A 140 -4.03 -1.01 22.53
N PHE A 141 -3.13 -0.41 21.75
CA PHE A 141 -1.69 -0.68 21.78
C PHE A 141 -0.90 0.62 22.07
N THR A 142 -0.35 1.25 21.02
CA THR A 142 0.39 2.51 21.04
C THR A 142 0.24 3.19 19.67
N HIS A 143 0.80 4.38 19.48
CA HIS A 143 0.75 5.08 18.20
C HIS A 143 1.22 4.21 17.02
N ASN A 144 0.43 4.21 15.96
CA ASN A 144 0.69 3.39 14.78
C ASN A 144 1.87 3.92 13.96
N PHE A 145 2.59 3.00 13.30
CA PHE A 145 3.46 3.31 12.18
C PHE A 145 2.68 3.18 10.86
N ASN A 146 2.52 4.27 10.10
CA ASN A 146 1.72 4.25 8.86
C ASN A 146 2.59 3.95 7.63
N MET A 147 2.38 2.80 6.99
CA MET A 147 3.10 2.33 5.79
C MET A 147 2.27 2.44 4.50
N GLY A 148 0.99 2.79 4.63
CA GLY A 148 0.01 2.79 3.54
C GLY A 148 0.15 3.94 2.53
N GLY A 149 -0.89 4.08 1.71
CA GLY A 149 -1.01 5.10 0.68
C GLY A 149 -2.29 4.89 -0.12
N LEU A 150 -2.35 5.35 -1.38
CA LEU A 150 -3.55 5.20 -2.19
C LEU A 150 -4.06 3.75 -2.25
N ALA A 151 -5.37 3.59 -2.08
CA ALA A 151 -6.08 2.32 -1.98
C ALA A 151 -5.64 1.36 -0.85
N GLY A 152 -4.70 1.75 0.03
CA GLY A 152 -4.21 0.93 1.13
C GLY A 152 -2.96 0.11 0.81
N PHE A 153 -2.36 0.29 -0.36
CA PHE A 153 -1.10 -0.37 -0.67
C PHE A 153 0.04 0.10 0.24
N PRO A 154 0.96 -0.80 0.64
CA PRO A 154 2.07 -0.48 1.53
C PRO A 154 3.21 0.23 0.77
N PHE A 155 2.91 1.41 0.21
CA PHE A 155 3.85 2.16 -0.63
C PHE A 155 5.10 2.65 0.11
N GLY A 156 5.11 2.64 1.44
CA GLY A 156 6.34 2.81 2.21
C GLY A 156 7.39 1.72 1.92
N GLY A 157 6.95 0.52 1.50
CA GLY A 157 7.82 -0.56 1.05
C GLY A 157 8.78 -1.10 2.11
N ALA A 158 9.83 -1.76 1.62
CA ALA A 158 10.89 -2.37 2.41
C ALA A 158 11.57 -1.39 3.40
N THR A 159 11.88 -0.18 2.94
CA THR A 159 12.52 0.86 3.78
C THR A 159 11.62 1.28 4.93
N SER A 160 10.33 1.51 4.67
CA SER A 160 9.36 1.85 5.72
C SER A 160 9.20 0.73 6.74
N PHE A 161 9.15 -0.52 6.28
CA PHE A 161 9.08 -1.67 7.19
C PHE A 161 10.32 -1.78 8.07
N GLY A 162 11.52 -1.60 7.49
CA GLY A 162 12.76 -1.58 8.27
C GLY A 162 12.81 -0.43 9.30
N ALA A 163 12.30 0.75 8.94
CA ALA A 163 12.18 1.87 9.87
C ALA A 163 11.18 1.58 11.01
N MET A 164 10.04 0.97 10.70
CA MET A 164 9.09 0.50 11.71
C MET A 164 9.73 -0.51 12.66
N ALA A 165 10.45 -1.50 12.12
CA ALA A 165 11.10 -2.53 12.91
C ALA A 165 12.10 -1.96 13.93
N ALA A 166 12.84 -0.92 13.54
CA ALA A 166 13.78 -0.21 14.43
C ALA A 166 13.09 0.56 15.58
N HIS A 167 11.76 0.73 15.54
CA HIS A 167 10.97 1.39 16.57
C HIS A 167 10.20 0.42 17.46
N ILE A 168 10.30 -0.89 17.21
CA ILE A 168 9.73 -1.91 18.09
C ILE A 168 10.35 -1.76 19.48
N PRO A 169 9.56 -1.70 20.57
CA PRO A 169 10.08 -1.64 21.93
C PRO A 169 11.05 -2.79 22.24
N ASP A 170 12.02 -2.57 23.13
CA ASP A 170 12.97 -3.61 23.54
C ASP A 170 12.25 -4.86 24.09
N GLY A 171 12.54 -6.02 23.49
CA GLY A 171 11.86 -7.28 23.80
C GLY A 171 10.39 -7.33 23.37
N GLY A 172 9.98 -6.43 22.47
CA GLY A 172 8.65 -6.33 21.90
C GLY A 172 8.48 -7.07 20.58
N SER A 173 7.37 -6.80 19.90
CA SER A 173 7.04 -7.39 18.59
C SER A 173 6.28 -6.39 17.74
N CYS A 174 5.99 -6.74 16.48
CA CYS A 174 5.15 -5.92 15.61
C CYS A 174 3.89 -6.63 15.14
N LEU A 175 2.86 -5.83 14.92
CA LEU A 175 1.60 -6.22 14.30
C LEU A 175 1.38 -5.36 13.06
N VAL A 176 1.25 -5.97 11.89
CA VAL A 176 0.85 -5.28 10.66
C VAL A 176 -0.64 -5.47 10.44
N VAL A 177 -1.41 -4.38 10.36
CA VAL A 177 -2.83 -4.40 9.97
C VAL A 177 -2.97 -3.72 8.60
N TYR A 178 -3.46 -4.42 7.60
CA TYR A 178 -3.51 -3.90 6.23
C TYR A 178 -4.75 -4.34 5.46
N GLY A 179 -5.16 -3.49 4.52
CA GLY A 179 -6.24 -3.83 3.60
C GLY A 179 -6.73 -2.67 2.76
N PRO A 180 -7.43 -2.96 1.66
CA PRO A 180 -8.23 -1.97 0.98
C PRO A 180 -9.46 -1.63 1.82
N HIS A 181 -10.15 -0.58 1.40
CA HIS A 181 -11.41 -0.17 2.02
C HIS A 181 -12.51 0.06 1.00
N VAL A 182 -13.75 0.01 1.48
CA VAL A 182 -14.96 0.20 0.68
C VAL A 182 -16.06 0.83 1.53
N GLY A 183 -16.78 1.79 0.95
CA GLY A 183 -17.94 2.40 1.60
C GLY A 183 -19.21 1.58 1.35
N VAL A 184 -20.09 1.55 2.35
CA VAL A 184 -21.50 1.13 2.18
C VAL A 184 -22.38 2.26 2.70
N ASP A 185 -23.11 2.93 1.81
CA ASP A 185 -23.92 4.09 2.15
C ASP A 185 -25.24 3.71 2.83
N SER A 186 -25.98 4.70 3.31
CA SER A 186 -27.23 4.49 4.06
C SER A 186 -28.33 3.75 3.27
N THR A 187 -28.24 3.72 1.94
CA THR A 187 -29.17 2.99 1.05
C THR A 187 -28.73 1.54 0.81
N GLY A 188 -27.55 1.16 1.27
CA GLY A 188 -26.94 -0.15 1.01
C GLY A 188 -26.19 -0.22 -0.32
N ALA A 189 -25.92 0.92 -0.96
CA ALA A 189 -25.06 0.95 -2.14
C ALA A 189 -23.59 0.78 -1.73
N VAL A 190 -22.89 -0.13 -2.39
CA VAL A 190 -21.48 -0.44 -2.13
C VAL A 190 -20.59 0.39 -3.05
N GLY A 191 -19.45 0.85 -2.54
CA GLY A 191 -18.50 1.70 -3.26
C GLY A 191 -18.71 3.20 -3.02
N THR A 192 -19.56 3.58 -2.07
CA THR A 192 -19.88 4.96 -1.68
C THR A 192 -20.23 5.01 -0.18
N VAL A 193 -20.03 6.16 0.46
CA VAL A 193 -20.45 6.41 1.85
C VAL A 193 -20.69 7.91 2.05
N GLU A 194 -21.65 8.27 2.89
CA GLU A 194 -21.91 9.67 3.24
C GLU A 194 -20.70 10.32 3.89
N ARG A 195 -20.32 11.51 3.40
CA ARG A 195 -19.17 12.26 3.91
C ARG A 195 -19.58 13.54 4.62
N ARG A 196 -18.86 13.86 5.69
CA ARG A 196 -19.13 15.04 6.51
C ARG A 196 -19.14 16.32 5.67
N GLY A 197 -20.27 17.02 5.68
CA GLY A 197 -20.43 18.32 5.01
C GLY A 197 -20.58 18.23 3.50
N LYS A 198 -20.95 17.06 2.95
CA LYS A 198 -21.21 16.88 1.52
C LYS A 198 -22.60 16.31 1.27
N ASP A 199 -23.29 16.84 0.27
CA ASP A 199 -24.57 16.29 -0.21
C ASP A 199 -24.36 14.96 -0.96
N HIS A 200 -23.19 14.76 -1.56
CA HIS A 200 -22.80 13.56 -2.28
C HIS A 200 -21.47 13.01 -1.75
N GLY A 201 -21.50 11.78 -1.24
CA GLY A 201 -20.34 11.08 -0.68
C GLY A 201 -19.25 10.78 -1.71
N GLY A 202 -19.66 10.46 -2.94
CA GLY A 202 -18.75 10.04 -3.99
C GLY A 202 -18.18 8.64 -3.74
N SER A 203 -17.19 8.25 -4.55
CA SER A 203 -16.60 6.92 -4.46
C SER A 203 -15.82 6.68 -3.17
N CYS A 204 -15.88 5.44 -2.68
CA CYS A 204 -15.16 4.96 -1.51
C CYS A 204 -14.85 3.46 -1.71
N CYS A 205 -13.62 3.06 -2.04
CA CYS A 205 -12.39 3.83 -2.21
C CYS A 205 -12.29 4.57 -3.57
N GLY A 206 -12.03 5.89 -3.55
CA GLY A 206 -11.90 6.69 -4.77
C GLY A 206 -10.75 6.25 -5.70
N SER A 207 -9.58 5.98 -5.13
CA SER A 207 -8.41 5.49 -5.88
C SER A 207 -8.66 4.13 -6.54
N ALA A 208 -9.31 3.21 -5.81
CA ALA A 208 -9.68 1.89 -6.29
C ALA A 208 -10.66 1.97 -7.46
N VAL A 209 -11.71 2.80 -7.35
CA VAL A 209 -12.73 2.96 -8.39
C VAL A 209 -12.12 3.59 -9.63
N ALA A 210 -11.25 4.60 -9.48
CA ALA A 210 -10.51 5.19 -10.60
C ALA A 210 -9.60 4.17 -11.28
N ALA A 211 -8.86 3.35 -10.51
CA ALA A 211 -8.04 2.29 -11.04
C ALA A 211 -8.87 1.22 -11.76
N SER A 212 -10.04 0.84 -11.23
CA SER A 212 -10.97 -0.09 -11.89
C SER A 212 -11.45 0.44 -13.24
N GLY A 213 -11.74 1.74 -13.35
CA GLY A 213 -12.09 2.39 -14.62
C GLY A 213 -10.94 2.35 -15.64
N TYR A 214 -9.70 2.62 -15.21
CA TYR A 214 -8.51 2.47 -16.03
C TYR A 214 -8.33 1.02 -16.51
N VAL A 215 -8.39 0.05 -15.60
CA VAL A 215 -8.24 -1.38 -15.88
C VAL A 215 -9.28 -1.87 -16.89
N SER A 216 -10.55 -1.48 -16.71
CA SER A 216 -11.63 -1.78 -17.66
C SER A 216 -11.34 -1.17 -19.04
N SER A 217 -10.84 0.06 -19.09
CA SER A 217 -10.52 0.75 -20.34
C SER A 217 -9.40 0.05 -21.12
N VAL A 218 -8.37 -0.42 -20.42
CA VAL A 218 -7.25 -1.19 -21.01
C VAL A 218 -7.75 -2.55 -21.51
N TYR A 219 -8.47 -3.29 -20.67
CA TYR A 219 -8.98 -4.62 -21.01
C TYR A 219 -9.89 -4.62 -22.23
N ASN A 220 -10.76 -3.62 -22.33
CA ASN A 220 -11.68 -3.44 -23.47
C ASN A 220 -11.01 -2.78 -24.69
N GLY A 221 -9.70 -2.49 -24.65
CA GLY A 221 -8.95 -1.90 -25.76
C GLY A 221 -9.31 -0.46 -26.09
N THR A 222 -9.98 0.25 -25.17
CA THR A 222 -10.36 1.68 -25.34
C THR A 222 -9.21 2.63 -25.00
N THR A 223 -8.21 2.14 -24.25
CA THR A 223 -6.92 2.79 -24.02
C THR A 223 -5.82 1.74 -23.99
N THR A 224 -4.56 2.16 -24.11
CA THR A 224 -3.38 1.33 -23.86
C THR A 224 -2.91 1.47 -22.42
N GLU A 225 -2.09 0.53 -21.96
CA GLU A 225 -1.42 0.66 -20.67
C GLU A 225 -0.58 1.94 -20.59
N SER A 226 -0.63 2.60 -19.44
CA SER A 226 0.18 3.79 -19.18
C SER A 226 1.65 3.41 -19.06
N ALA A 227 2.55 4.28 -19.54
CA ALA A 227 3.98 4.14 -19.30
C ALA A 227 4.29 4.36 -17.81
N ALA A 228 5.36 3.72 -17.32
CA ALA A 228 5.83 3.92 -15.95
C ALA A 228 6.17 5.41 -15.67
N PRO A 229 5.83 5.93 -14.48
CA PRO A 229 6.13 7.30 -14.09
C PRO A 229 7.64 7.41 -13.93
N GLY A 230 8.36 7.82 -14.99
CA GLY A 230 9.81 7.73 -15.09
C GLY A 230 10.56 8.29 -13.87
N SER A 231 10.84 9.60 -13.86
CA SER A 231 11.42 10.28 -12.70
C SER A 231 10.44 11.24 -12.01
N ASP A 232 9.20 11.31 -12.49
CA ASP A 232 8.16 12.21 -11.97
C ASP A 232 7.28 11.46 -10.95
N PRO A 233 7.36 11.79 -9.65
CA PRO A 233 6.60 11.10 -8.62
C PRO A 233 5.16 11.64 -8.47
N LEU A 234 4.74 12.65 -9.23
CA LEU A 234 3.52 13.43 -8.98
C LEU A 234 2.27 12.57 -8.74
N ASP A 235 2.06 11.53 -9.54
CA ASP A 235 0.92 10.62 -9.43
C ASP A 235 1.34 9.13 -9.48
N ALA A 236 2.56 8.85 -9.02
CA ALA A 236 3.15 7.52 -9.13
C ALA A 236 2.35 6.45 -8.34
N GLN A 237 1.77 6.81 -7.19
CA GLN A 237 0.96 5.87 -6.42
C GLN A 237 -0.27 5.39 -7.21
N GLN A 238 -1.02 6.31 -7.84
CA GLN A 238 -2.22 5.93 -8.59
C GLN A 238 -1.88 5.08 -9.80
N TYR A 239 -0.76 5.39 -10.48
CA TYR A 239 -0.21 4.52 -11.51
C TYR A 239 -0.01 3.09 -10.98
N TYR A 240 0.68 2.92 -9.86
CA TYR A 240 0.94 1.59 -9.30
C TYR A 240 -0.34 0.88 -8.85
N VAL A 241 -1.32 1.58 -8.28
CA VAL A 241 -2.63 0.99 -7.97
C VAL A 241 -3.26 0.41 -9.24
N GLY A 242 -3.28 1.17 -10.34
CA GLY A 242 -3.81 0.70 -11.62
C GLY A 242 -3.06 -0.52 -12.18
N GLN A 243 -1.73 -0.49 -12.15
CA GLN A 243 -0.89 -1.58 -12.64
C GLN A 243 -1.05 -2.86 -11.82
N MET A 244 -1.12 -2.75 -10.49
CA MET A 244 -1.29 -3.91 -9.61
C MET A 244 -2.70 -4.49 -9.68
N LEU A 245 -3.70 -3.70 -10.09
CA LEU A 245 -5.07 -4.17 -10.30
C LEU A 245 -5.29 -4.76 -11.71
N LEU A 246 -4.45 -4.41 -12.69
CA LEU A 246 -4.57 -4.83 -14.09
C LEU A 246 -4.65 -6.36 -14.30
N PRO A 247 -3.90 -7.21 -13.56
CA PRO A 247 -4.03 -8.67 -13.67
C PRO A 247 -5.43 -9.22 -13.33
N PHE A 248 -6.26 -8.42 -12.65
CA PHE A 248 -7.62 -8.80 -12.26
C PHE A 248 -8.70 -8.28 -13.22
N ALA A 249 -8.32 -7.69 -14.36
CA ALA A 249 -9.25 -7.02 -15.27
C ALA A 249 -10.40 -7.92 -15.73
N GLU A 250 -10.08 -9.11 -16.26
CA GLU A 250 -11.09 -10.07 -16.72
C GLU A 250 -12.08 -10.44 -15.62
N LYS A 251 -11.57 -10.69 -14.41
CA LYS A 251 -12.40 -11.04 -13.25
C LYS A 251 -13.29 -9.87 -12.80
N LEU A 252 -12.79 -8.64 -12.89
CA LEU A 252 -13.55 -7.42 -12.57
C LEU A 252 -14.62 -7.09 -13.62
N GLU A 253 -14.37 -7.42 -14.89
CA GLU A 253 -15.35 -7.24 -15.97
C GLU A 253 -16.41 -8.34 -15.98
N ALA A 254 -16.09 -9.53 -15.46
CA ALA A 254 -17.05 -10.61 -15.28
C ALA A 254 -18.09 -10.33 -14.17
N ALA A 255 -17.77 -9.47 -13.20
CA ALA A 255 -18.69 -9.09 -12.12
C ALA A 255 -19.78 -8.12 -12.63
N ALA A 256 -21.03 -8.36 -12.26
CA ALA A 256 -22.12 -7.47 -12.65
C ALA A 256 -21.92 -6.04 -12.10
N ALA A 257 -22.37 -5.03 -12.84
CA ALA A 257 -22.25 -3.63 -12.42
C ALA A 257 -22.99 -3.35 -11.09
N GLY A 258 -22.63 -2.25 -10.44
CA GLY A 258 -23.20 -1.87 -9.14
C GLY A 258 -22.56 -2.64 -7.98
N ASN A 259 -23.39 -3.08 -7.02
CA ASN A 259 -22.90 -3.66 -5.77
C ASN A 259 -21.99 -4.88 -5.97
N GLU A 260 -22.26 -5.73 -6.96
CA GLU A 260 -21.45 -6.93 -7.18
C GLU A 260 -20.00 -6.57 -7.56
N LYS A 261 -19.80 -5.70 -8.57
CA LYS A 261 -18.48 -5.18 -8.93
C LYS A 261 -17.83 -4.41 -7.79
N MET A 262 -18.58 -3.59 -7.06
CA MET A 262 -18.05 -2.80 -5.94
C MET A 262 -17.70 -3.63 -4.70
N THR A 263 -18.31 -4.81 -4.54
CA THR A 263 -17.91 -5.82 -3.54
C THR A 263 -16.72 -6.66 -4.02
N ALA A 264 -16.60 -6.91 -5.33
CA ALA A 264 -15.46 -7.65 -5.91
C ALA A 264 -14.16 -6.84 -5.89
N LEU A 265 -14.24 -5.54 -6.16
CA LEU A 265 -13.09 -4.64 -6.24
C LEU A 265 -12.15 -4.67 -5.02
N PRO A 266 -12.62 -4.50 -3.76
CA PRO A 266 -11.75 -4.58 -2.60
C PRO A 266 -11.14 -5.99 -2.40
N LYS A 267 -11.78 -7.06 -2.89
CA LYS A 267 -11.22 -8.43 -2.77
C LYS A 267 -9.99 -8.60 -3.66
N TYR A 268 -10.04 -8.13 -4.90
CA TYR A 268 -8.88 -8.20 -5.80
C TYR A 268 -7.77 -7.21 -5.43
N LEU A 269 -8.12 -6.06 -4.86
CA LEU A 269 -7.12 -5.18 -4.25
C LEU A 269 -6.43 -5.84 -3.06
N TYR A 270 -7.18 -6.57 -2.23
CA TYR A 270 -6.62 -7.31 -1.12
C TYR A 270 -5.62 -8.38 -1.60
N GLU A 271 -5.96 -9.13 -2.66
CA GLU A 271 -5.02 -10.10 -3.27
C GLU A 271 -3.70 -9.41 -3.70
N ALA A 272 -3.79 -8.28 -4.40
CA ALA A 272 -2.62 -7.52 -4.83
C ALA A 272 -1.80 -6.96 -3.64
N GLN A 273 -2.47 -6.45 -2.60
CA GLN A 273 -1.83 -5.93 -1.40
C GLN A 273 -1.15 -7.02 -0.59
N SER A 274 -1.78 -8.19 -0.48
CA SER A 274 -1.24 -9.36 0.22
C SER A 274 0.08 -9.80 -0.42
N GLU A 275 0.14 -9.86 -1.76
CA GLU A 275 1.38 -10.16 -2.48
C GLU A 275 2.47 -9.11 -2.18
N PHE A 276 2.10 -7.83 -2.14
CA PHE A 276 3.04 -6.74 -1.81
C PHE A 276 3.59 -6.91 -0.39
N ILE A 277 2.73 -7.15 0.61
CA ILE A 277 3.15 -7.40 2.00
C ILE A 277 4.13 -8.57 2.05
N GLN A 278 3.85 -9.69 1.38
CA GLN A 278 4.77 -10.84 1.34
C GLN A 278 6.14 -10.47 0.77
N ARG A 279 6.19 -9.64 -0.28
CA ARG A 279 7.45 -9.14 -0.85
C ARG A 279 8.22 -8.26 0.14
N ILE A 280 7.52 -7.43 0.92
CA ILE A 280 8.14 -6.59 1.96
C ILE A 280 8.70 -7.47 3.09
N LEU A 281 7.94 -8.45 3.57
CA LEU A 281 8.40 -9.37 4.63
C LEU A 281 9.64 -10.14 4.21
N LYS A 282 9.69 -10.65 2.97
CA LYS A 282 10.88 -11.33 2.43
C LYS A 282 12.08 -10.41 2.28
N ALA A 283 11.85 -9.15 1.90
CA ALA A 283 12.91 -8.18 1.68
C ALA A 283 13.47 -7.57 2.97
N SER A 284 12.64 -7.44 4.02
CA SER A 284 12.97 -6.62 5.19
C SER A 284 12.50 -7.18 6.53
N GLY A 285 11.93 -8.39 6.56
CA GLY A 285 11.54 -9.09 7.78
C GLY A 285 12.69 -9.18 8.79
N LYS A 286 13.93 -9.41 8.31
CA LYS A 286 15.12 -9.50 9.17
C LYS A 286 15.38 -8.25 10.03
N ALA A 287 14.80 -7.11 9.67
CA ALA A 287 14.89 -5.90 10.47
C ALA A 287 14.23 -6.04 11.85
N VAL A 288 13.31 -7.00 12.05
CA VAL A 288 12.69 -7.27 13.37
C VAL A 288 13.59 -8.07 14.32
N GLY A 289 14.79 -8.49 13.87
CA GLY A 289 15.71 -9.36 14.61
C GLY A 289 15.54 -10.84 14.26
N GLU A 290 16.58 -11.65 14.51
CA GLU A 290 16.62 -13.07 14.10
C GLU A 290 15.51 -13.90 14.74
N ASP A 291 15.20 -13.65 16.01
CA ASP A 291 14.11 -14.31 16.74
C ASP A 291 12.77 -13.53 16.68
N GLY A 292 12.73 -12.44 15.91
CA GLY A 292 11.57 -11.55 15.80
C GLY A 292 10.43 -12.21 15.04
N LYS A 293 9.21 -12.08 15.56
CA LYS A 293 7.97 -12.53 14.91
C LYS A 293 7.18 -11.35 14.39
N ILE A 294 6.45 -11.58 13.31
CA ILE A 294 5.65 -10.57 12.62
C ILE A 294 4.21 -11.08 12.54
N ALA A 295 3.32 -10.52 13.36
CA ALA A 295 1.89 -10.77 13.24
C ALA A 295 1.32 -9.91 12.12
N VAL A 296 0.50 -10.50 11.24
CA VAL A 296 0.00 -9.84 10.03
C VAL A 296 -1.49 -10.12 9.87
N LEU A 297 -2.31 -9.11 10.13
CA LEU A 297 -3.76 -9.10 9.96
C LEU A 297 -4.12 -8.44 8.63
N GLY A 298 -4.62 -9.24 7.69
CA GLY A 298 -5.07 -8.79 6.37
C GLY A 298 -6.60 -8.88 6.25
N GLY A 299 -7.21 -7.90 5.60
CA GLY A 299 -8.66 -7.90 5.41
C GLY A 299 -9.18 -6.75 4.57
N ILE A 300 -10.49 -6.51 4.64
CA ILE A 300 -11.18 -5.42 3.96
C ILE A 300 -11.82 -4.51 5.01
N GLN A 301 -11.44 -3.24 5.04
CA GLN A 301 -12.11 -2.25 5.87
C GLN A 301 -13.42 -1.79 5.21
N VAL A 302 -14.51 -1.77 5.97
CA VAL A 302 -15.83 -1.38 5.48
C VAL A 302 -16.31 -0.15 6.23
N ASN A 303 -16.36 0.98 5.53
CA ASN A 303 -16.74 2.27 6.09
C ASN A 303 -18.26 2.47 5.99
N THR A 304 -18.90 2.89 7.07
CA THR A 304 -20.36 3.00 7.17
C THR A 304 -20.83 4.45 7.39
N PRO A 305 -22.14 4.73 7.27
CA PRO A 305 -22.65 6.09 7.40
C PRO A 305 -22.42 6.66 8.81
N PRO A 306 -22.36 8.00 8.95
CA PRO A 306 -22.24 8.64 10.26
C PRO A 306 -23.30 8.13 11.25
N GLY A 307 -22.85 7.79 12.46
CA GLY A 307 -23.71 7.25 13.52
C GLY A 307 -23.78 5.72 13.56
N TYR A 308 -23.07 5.02 12.68
CA TYR A 308 -22.87 3.57 12.73
C TYR A 308 -21.41 3.21 13.01
N THR A 309 -21.17 1.99 13.47
CA THR A 309 -19.81 1.44 13.60
C THR A 309 -19.23 1.12 12.23
N ASP A 310 -17.94 1.35 12.06
CA ASP A 310 -17.18 0.75 10.97
C ASP A 310 -16.93 -0.74 11.23
N TYR A 311 -16.60 -1.43 10.15
CA TYR A 311 -16.34 -2.87 10.15
C TYR A 311 -15.00 -3.19 9.49
N TYR A 312 -14.51 -4.39 9.78
CA TYR A 312 -13.36 -5.00 9.14
C TYR A 312 -13.66 -6.47 8.86
N GLN A 313 -13.54 -6.90 7.62
CA GLN A 313 -13.64 -8.30 7.24
C GLN A 313 -12.23 -8.91 7.24
N PRO A 314 -11.84 -9.67 8.29
CA PRO A 314 -10.56 -10.34 8.27
C PRO A 314 -10.56 -11.46 7.22
N LEU A 315 -9.49 -11.52 6.44
CA LEU A 315 -9.27 -12.54 5.40
C LEU A 315 -8.05 -13.41 5.72
N CYS A 316 -7.11 -12.91 6.49
CA CYS A 316 -6.07 -13.71 7.14
C CYS A 316 -5.66 -13.09 8.47
N PHE A 317 -5.20 -13.92 9.40
CA PHE A 317 -4.34 -13.44 10.47
C PHE A 317 -3.23 -14.44 10.70
N ASN A 318 -2.00 -14.06 10.32
CA ASN A 318 -0.89 -14.98 10.19
C ASN A 318 0.32 -14.51 11.00
N LEU A 319 1.11 -15.46 11.46
CA LEU A 319 2.37 -15.23 12.16
C LEU A 319 3.52 -15.65 11.24
N TYR A 320 4.43 -14.72 10.95
CA TYR A 320 5.62 -14.96 10.13
C TYR A 320 6.90 -14.86 10.96
N ASP A 321 7.93 -15.57 10.52
CA ASP A 321 9.29 -15.37 11.02
C ASP A 321 9.97 -14.16 10.36
N CYS A 322 11.21 -13.86 10.77
CA CYS A 322 11.99 -12.75 10.24
C CYS A 322 12.45 -12.97 8.77
N HIS A 323 12.24 -14.15 8.18
CA HIS A 323 12.49 -14.43 6.77
C HIS A 323 11.24 -14.23 5.90
N GLY A 324 10.09 -13.95 6.52
CA GLY A 324 8.81 -13.87 5.83
C GLY A 324 8.21 -15.24 5.53
N GLU A 325 8.66 -16.28 6.23
CA GLU A 325 8.08 -17.62 6.15
C GLU A 325 6.96 -17.76 7.18
N LEU A 326 5.87 -18.40 6.77
CA LEU A 326 4.69 -18.60 7.61
C LEU A 326 5.02 -19.59 8.74
N ILE A 327 4.79 -19.18 9.98
CA ILE A 327 4.90 -20.03 11.17
C ILE A 327 3.54 -20.67 11.47
N GLU A 328 2.49 -19.84 11.54
CA GLU A 328 1.16 -20.25 12.01
C GLU A 328 0.07 -19.35 11.41
N GLU A 329 -1.07 -19.95 11.07
CA GLU A 329 -2.32 -19.25 10.78
C GLU A 329 -3.10 -19.11 12.10
N LEU A 330 -3.30 -17.87 12.55
CA LEU A 330 -3.96 -17.58 13.82
C LEU A 330 -5.49 -17.54 13.68
N TRP A 331 -6.03 -17.15 12.52
CA TRP A 331 -7.46 -17.15 12.16
C TRP A 331 -7.72 -17.80 10.82
#